data_AF-A0A1I8ETG4-F1
#
_entry.id   AF-A0A1I8ETG4-F1
#
_cell.length_a   1.000
_cell.length_b   1.000
_cell.length_c   1.000
_cell.angle_alpha   90.00
_cell.angle_beta   90.00
_cell.angle_gamma   90.00
#
_symmetry.space_group_name_H-M   'P 1'
#
loop_
_entity.id
_entity.type
_entity.pdbx_description
1 polymer ?
#
loop_
_entity_poly.entity_id
_entity_poly.type
_entity_poly.pdbx_seq_one_letter_code
_entity_poly.pdbx_strand_id
1 'polypeptide(L)'
;DQTATAVRQREQISVSKEKRAAKTIAVIIFVFSFCWLPFFCAYVIMPFCNSCYVHPKIMQAFIWLGYINSSLNPFLYGILNLEFRRAFEKILCPKLADFNRRIRTRQK
;
A
#
# COMPACT_ATOMS: atom_id res chain seq x y z
N ASP A 1 26.99 30.19 -8.40
CA ASP A 1 25.83 29.56 -9.06
C ASP A 1 25.68 28.05 -8.95
N GLN A 2 26.76 27.25 -8.90
CA GLN A 2 26.64 25.78 -8.80
C GLN A 2 26.03 25.28 -7.47
N THR A 3 26.24 26.01 -6.38
CA THR A 3 25.68 25.70 -5.06
C THR A 3 24.16 25.87 -5.03
N ALA A 4 23.61 26.91 -5.65
CA ALA A 4 22.17 27.14 -5.73
C ALA A 4 21.44 26.10 -6.60
N THR A 5 22.09 25.64 -7.69
CA THR A 5 21.55 24.57 -8.54
C THR A 5 21.54 23.22 -7.82
N ALA A 6 22.60 22.90 -7.07
CA ALA A 6 22.68 21.66 -6.29
C ALA A 6 21.63 21.58 -5.17
N VAL A 7 21.32 22.71 -4.50
CA VAL A 7 20.29 22.78 -3.45
C VAL A 7 18.90 22.54 -4.04
N ARG A 8 18.53 23.23 -5.13
CA ARG A 8 17.25 23.00 -5.82
C ARG A 8 17.10 21.56 -6.30
N GLN A 9 18.17 20.94 -6.79
CA GLN A 9 18.14 19.55 -7.24
C GLN A 9 17.85 18.58 -6.09
N ARG A 10 18.44 18.82 -4.90
CA ARG A 10 18.16 18.02 -3.70
C ARG A 10 16.72 18.18 -3.22
N GLU A 11 16.18 19.40 -3.24
CA GLU A 11 14.78 19.68 -2.89
C GLU A 11 13.80 19.00 -3.86
N GLN A 12 14.06 19.03 -5.16
CA GLN A 12 13.19 18.32 -6.12
C GLN A 12 13.20 16.81 -5.91
N ILE A 13 14.36 16.24 -5.55
CA ILE A 13 14.48 14.82 -5.20
C ILE A 13 13.71 14.51 -3.90
N SER A 14 13.75 15.37 -2.88
CA SER A 14 13.00 15.16 -1.64
C SER A 14 11.49 15.24 -1.89
N VAL A 15 11.02 16.28 -2.58
CA VAL A 15 9.61 16.46 -2.94
C VAL A 15 9.09 15.28 -3.78
N SER A 16 9.89 14.75 -4.70
CA SER A 16 9.52 13.57 -5.50
C SER A 16 9.35 12.31 -4.67
N LYS A 17 10.19 12.13 -3.62
CA LYS A 17 10.06 11.01 -2.68
C LYS A 17 8.82 11.16 -1.80
N GLU A 18 8.55 12.37 -1.31
CA GLU A 18 7.36 12.69 -0.51
C GLU A 18 6.07 12.43 -1.29
N LYS A 19 5.99 12.89 -2.55
CA LYS A 19 4.86 12.61 -3.44
C LYS A 19 4.61 11.12 -3.63
N ARG A 20 5.69 10.32 -3.72
CA ARG A 20 5.58 8.86 -3.85
C ARG A 20 5.04 8.21 -2.58
N ALA A 21 5.49 8.65 -1.41
CA ALA A 21 4.97 8.18 -0.13
C ALA A 21 3.49 8.55 0.02
N ALA A 22 3.11 9.80 -0.29
CA ALA A 22 1.74 10.26 -0.27
C ALA A 22 0.83 9.46 -1.22
N LYS A 23 1.32 9.12 -2.43
CA LYS A 23 0.60 8.24 -3.36
C LYS A 23 0.33 6.86 -2.77
N THR A 24 1.33 6.26 -2.10
CA THR A 24 1.14 4.97 -1.43
C THR A 24 0.09 5.07 -0.31
N ILE A 25 0.15 6.11 0.52
CA ILE A 25 -0.84 6.35 1.59
C ILE A 25 -2.24 6.52 1.00
N ALA A 26 -2.39 7.29 -0.08
CA ALA A 26 -3.67 7.46 -0.75
C ALA A 26 -4.24 6.15 -1.29
N VAL A 27 -3.40 5.29 -1.90
CA VAL A 27 -3.82 3.95 -2.34
C VAL A 27 -4.25 3.09 -1.16
N ILE A 28 -3.53 3.14 -0.04
CA ILE A 28 -3.89 2.37 1.16
C ILE A 28 -5.26 2.79 1.69
N ILE A 29 -5.48 4.09 1.83
CA ILE A 29 -6.75 4.66 2.30
C ILE A 29 -7.89 4.25 1.37
N PHE A 30 -7.67 4.33 0.05
CA PHE A 30 -8.66 3.92 -0.94
C PHE A 30 -9.01 2.44 -0.81
N VAL A 31 -8.02 1.54 -0.83
CA VAL A 31 -8.26 0.10 -0.73
C VAL A 31 -8.95 -0.28 0.58
N PHE A 32 -8.49 0.27 1.70
CA PHE A 32 -9.12 0.05 3.00
C PHE A 32 -10.59 0.49 3.00
N SER A 33 -10.87 1.68 2.46
CA SER A 33 -12.22 2.22 2.35
C SER A 33 -13.10 1.34 1.47
N PHE A 34 -12.62 0.91 0.29
CA PHE A 34 -13.39 0.04 -0.60
C PHE A 34 -13.68 -1.34 -0.01
N CYS A 35 -12.74 -1.93 0.73
CA CYS A 35 -12.95 -3.20 1.41
C CYS A 35 -13.91 -3.09 2.61
N TRP A 36 -14.02 -1.92 3.24
CA TRP A 36 -14.91 -1.73 4.40
C TRP A 36 -16.28 -1.15 4.04
N LEU A 37 -16.38 -0.35 2.98
CA LEU A 37 -17.59 0.39 2.62
C LEU A 37 -18.85 -0.48 2.51
N PRO A 38 -18.83 -1.67 1.87
CA PRO A 38 -20.03 -2.50 1.73
C PRO A 38 -20.55 -3.01 3.07
N PHE A 39 -19.64 -3.43 3.95
CA PHE A 39 -19.97 -3.86 5.31
C PHE A 39 -20.49 -2.69 6.16
N PHE A 40 -19.81 -1.54 6.07
CA PHE A 40 -20.19 -0.34 6.83
C PHE A 40 -21.57 0.17 6.42
N CYS A 41 -21.86 0.22 5.12
CA CYS A 41 -23.19 0.59 4.62
C CYS A 41 -24.26 -0.39 5.10
N ALA A 42 -24.03 -1.71 5.01
CA ALA A 42 -24.99 -2.70 5.48
C ALA A 42 -25.24 -2.59 7.00
N TYR A 43 -24.17 -2.40 7.79
CA TYR A 43 -24.25 -2.24 9.24
C TYR A 43 -25.04 -0.99 9.65
N VAL A 44 -24.85 0.13 8.95
CA VAL A 44 -25.58 1.38 9.24
C VAL A 44 -27.03 1.31 8.76
N ILE A 45 -27.33 0.70 7.62
CA ILE A 45 -28.69 0.68 7.02
C ILE A 45 -29.61 -0.34 7.71
N MET A 46 -29.10 -1.51 8.10
CA MET A 46 -29.87 -2.58 8.74
C MET A 46 -30.77 -2.13 9.91
N PRO A 47 -30.30 -1.36 10.91
CA PRO A 47 -31.15 -0.95 12.03
C PRO A 47 -32.27 0.04 11.65
N PHE A 48 -32.17 0.73 10.51
CA PHE A 48 -33.21 1.64 10.03
C PHE A 48 -34.17 0.98 9.03
N CYS A 49 -33.90 -0.27 8.63
CA CYS A 49 -34.66 -0.97 7.61
C CYS A 49 -35.21 -2.30 8.13
N ASN A 50 -36.40 -2.25 8.74
CA ASN A 50 -37.08 -3.42 9.31
C ASN A 50 -37.50 -4.48 8.28
N SER A 51 -37.52 -4.14 6.99
CA SER A 51 -37.87 -5.05 5.89
C SER A 51 -36.66 -5.44 5.01
N CYS A 52 -35.46 -4.94 5.31
CA CYS A 52 -34.28 -5.28 4.52
C CYS A 52 -33.82 -6.70 4.85
N TYR A 53 -33.91 -7.58 3.85
CA TYR A 53 -33.34 -8.91 3.91
C TYR A 53 -32.00 -8.93 3.18
N VAL A 54 -30.92 -9.19 3.91
CA VAL A 54 -29.60 -9.42 3.31
C VAL A 54 -29.48 -10.90 2.99
N HIS A 55 -29.38 -11.21 1.70
CA HIS A 55 -29.23 -12.59 1.24
C HIS A 55 -27.94 -13.22 1.84
N PRO A 56 -27.96 -14.49 2.29
CA PRO A 56 -26.82 -15.14 2.95
C PRO A 56 -25.51 -15.07 2.14
N LYS A 57 -25.61 -15.18 0.82
CA LYS A 57 -24.46 -15.01 -0.10
C LYS A 57 -23.81 -13.62 -0.03
N ILE A 58 -24.60 -12.57 0.17
CA ILE A 58 -24.08 -11.19 0.34
C ILE A 58 -23.34 -11.08 1.68
N MET A 59 -23.90 -11.67 2.74
CA MET A 59 -23.23 -11.72 4.04
C MET A 59 -21.92 -12.51 3.96
N GLN A 60 -21.91 -13.63 3.23
CA GLN A 60 -20.70 -14.40 2.98
C GLN A 60 -19.65 -13.60 2.19
N ALA A 61 -20.08 -12.83 1.19
CA ALA A 61 -19.19 -11.92 0.46
C ALA A 61 -18.56 -10.86 1.37
N PHE A 62 -19.29 -10.31 2.36
CA PHE A 62 -18.72 -9.39 3.34
C PHE A 62 -17.65 -10.04 4.22
N ILE A 63 -17.86 -11.30 4.64
CA ILE A 63 -16.88 -12.06 5.40
C ILE A 63 -15.60 -12.26 4.57
N TRP A 64 -15.74 -12.67 3.30
CA TRP A 64 -14.61 -12.80 2.38
C TRP A 64 -13.89 -11.46 2.14
N LEU A 65 -14.62 -10.34 2.05
CA LEU A 65 -14.03 -9.00 1.94
C LEU A 65 -13.19 -8.64 3.17
N GLY A 66 -13.65 -9.02 4.37
CA GLY A 66 -12.89 -8.87 5.61
C GLY A 66 -11.58 -9.67 5.60
N TYR A 67 -11.63 -10.92 5.14
CA TYR A 67 -10.41 -11.73 4.97
C TYR A 67 -9.46 -11.16 3.92
N ILE A 68 -9.99 -10.62 2.81
CA ILE A 68 -9.19 -9.95 1.80
C ILE A 68 -8.49 -8.73 2.41
N ASN A 69 -9.18 -7.91 3.21
CA ASN A 69 -8.57 -6.77 3.90
C ASN A 69 -7.37 -7.20 4.79
N SER A 70 -7.52 -8.28 5.56
CA SER A 70 -6.42 -8.81 6.36
C SER A 70 -5.26 -9.35 5.51
N SER A 71 -5.56 -9.99 4.37
CA SER A 71 -4.55 -10.50 3.42
C SER A 71 -3.86 -9.41 2.62
N LEU A 72 -4.49 -8.23 2.50
CA LEU A 72 -3.92 -7.06 1.83
C LEU A 72 -2.89 -6.36 2.71
N ASN A 73 -2.78 -6.62 4.01
CA ASN A 73 -1.80 -5.96 4.87
C ASN A 73 -0.33 -6.08 4.36
N PRO A 74 0.19 -7.27 3.99
CA PRO A 74 1.50 -7.38 3.33
C PRO A 74 1.60 -6.63 1.99
N PHE A 75 0.51 -6.50 1.23
CA PHE A 75 0.49 -5.78 -0.06
C PHE A 75 0.47 -4.26 0.12
N LEU A 76 -0.38 -3.78 1.04
CA LEU A 76 -0.58 -2.40 1.40
C LEU A 76 0.69 -1.78 1.99
N TYR A 77 1.33 -2.50 2.92
CA TYR A 77 2.52 -2.01 3.62
C TYR A 77 3.83 -2.50 2.98
N GLY A 78 3.88 -3.75 2.55
CA GLY A 78 5.12 -4.42 2.14
C GLY A 78 5.52 -4.23 0.68
N ILE A 79 4.56 -4.06 -0.24
CA ILE A 79 4.85 -4.07 -1.70
C ILE A 79 4.78 -2.66 -2.30
N LEU A 80 3.86 -1.81 -1.81
CA LEU A 80 3.69 -0.44 -2.33
C LEU A 80 4.73 0.56 -1.82
N ASN A 81 5.54 0.18 -0.82
CA ASN A 81 6.66 0.98 -0.38
C ASN A 81 7.97 0.40 -0.92
N LEU A 82 8.71 1.21 -1.68
CA LEU A 82 9.96 0.80 -2.33
C LEU A 82 11.00 0.31 -1.32
N GLU A 83 11.02 0.87 -0.12
CA GLU A 83 11.93 0.47 0.95
C GLU A 83 11.55 -0.87 1.55
N PHE A 84 10.26 -1.14 1.74
CA PHE A 84 9.79 -2.46 2.15
C PHE A 84 10.05 -3.51 1.07
N ARG A 85 9.82 -3.17 -0.21
CA ARG A 85 10.10 -4.08 -1.33
C ARG A 85 11.56 -4.48 -1.39
N ARG A 86 12.48 -3.53 -1.14
CA ARG A 86 13.92 -3.80 -1.02
C ARG A 86 14.28 -4.67 0.19
N ALA A 87 13.58 -4.52 1.31
CA ALA A 87 13.75 -5.38 2.47
C ALA A 87 13.23 -6.80 2.20
N PHE A 88 12.06 -6.94 1.60
CA PHE A 88 11.51 -8.22 1.15
C PHE A 88 12.41 -8.92 0.14
N GLU A 89 12.97 -8.18 -0.83
CA GLU A 89 13.90 -8.73 -1.81
C GLU A 89 15.20 -9.24 -1.16
N LYS A 90 15.69 -8.59 -0.11
CA LYS A 90 16.82 -9.08 0.71
C LYS A 90 16.48 -10.36 1.48
N ILE A 91 15.25 -10.49 1.98
CA ILE A 91 14.82 -11.63 2.79
C ILE A 91 14.46 -12.83 1.91
N LEU A 92 13.69 -12.62 0.84
CA LEU A 92 13.18 -13.67 -0.06
C LEU A 92 14.18 -14.07 -1.16
N CYS A 93 15.07 -13.16 -1.56
CA CYS A 93 16.04 -13.40 -2.63
C CYS A 93 17.43 -12.85 -2.28
N PRO A 94 18.09 -13.39 -1.23
CA PRO A 94 19.37 -12.88 -0.75
C PRO A 94 20.48 -12.91 -1.81
N LYS A 95 20.52 -13.92 -2.67
CA LYS A 95 21.53 -14.03 -3.75
C LYS A 95 21.42 -12.91 -4.79
N LEU A 96 20.20 -12.51 -5.14
CA LEU A 96 19.96 -11.43 -6.12
C LEU A 96 20.25 -10.06 -5.50
N ALA A 97 19.92 -9.88 -4.21
CA ALA A 97 20.23 -8.69 -3.46
C ALA A 97 21.75 -8.49 -3.30
N ASP A 98 22.51 -9.56 -3.05
CA ASP A 98 23.97 -9.51 -2.95
C ASP A 98 24.64 -9.23 -4.30
N PHE A 99 24.14 -9.81 -5.39
CA PHE A 99 24.62 -9.52 -6.73
C PHE A 99 24.41 -8.03 -7.10
N ASN A 100 23.21 -7.49 -6.88
CA ASN A 100 22.91 -6.08 -7.11
C ASN A 100 23.77 -5.14 -6.23
N ARG A 101 24.11 -5.56 -5.01
CA ARG A 101 25.02 -4.83 -4.12
C ARG A 101 26.43 -4.79 -4.72
N ARG A 102 26.95 -5.93 -5.19
CA ARG A 102 28.29 -6.05 -5.79
C ARG A 102 28.46 -5.22 -7.07
N ILE A 103 27.43 -5.12 -7.91
CA ILE A 103 27.45 -4.26 -9.10
C ILE A 103 27.54 -2.79 -8.71
N ARG A 104 26.75 -2.33 -7.73
CA ARG A 104 26.80 -0.93 -7.28
C ARG A 104 28.14 -0.53 -6.68
N THR A 105 28.82 -1.44 -5.98
CA THR A 105 30.17 -1.18 -5.45
C THR A 105 31.27 -1.17 -6.51
N ARG A 106 31.02 -1.70 -7.72
CA ARG A 106 31.99 -1.66 -8.85
C ARG A 106 31.84 -0.43 -9.74
N GLN A 107 30.74 0.33 -9.60
CA GLN A 107 30.42 1.52 -10.38
C GLN A 107 30.70 2.83 -9.62
N LYS A 108 31.40 2.74 -8.49
CA LYS A 108 31.74 3.85 -7.59
C LYS A 108 33.25 3.84 -7.38
#